data_AF-E9LIM1-F1
#
_entry.id   AF-E9LIM1-F1
#
_cell.length_a   1.000
_cell.length_b   1.000
_cell.length_c   1.000
_cell.angle_alpha   90.00
_cell.angle_beta   90.00
_cell.angle_gamma   90.00
#
_symmetry.space_group_name_H-M   'P 1'
#
loop_
_entity.id
_entity.type
_entity.pdbx_description
1 polymer ?
#
loop_
_entity_poly.entity_id
_entity_poly.type
_entity_poly.pdbx_seq_one_letter_code
_entity_poly.pdbx_strand_id
1 'polypeptide(L)'
;MAAMSKVDPFAAIRRDSRAGMSVRALARQHWVSRRTVRSALLSAWPEPRKPLPPRPSKLDEFKPVIDGILRGDLDAPRKQRHTVKRIYDRLVDDHCMLDVSSAVVRAYVADRKPKIRAEAGLGPVEVLCRRRTGRASGRRSISGRSRSTCAANR
;
A
#
# COMPACT_ATOMS: atom_id res chain seq x y z
N MET A 1 -11.09 -30.00 -2.50
CA MET A 1 -12.37 -29.47 -1.96
C MET A 1 -12.55 -28.06 -2.47
N ALA A 2 -13.58 -27.82 -3.29
CA ALA A 2 -13.86 -26.50 -3.81
C ALA A 2 -14.16 -25.52 -2.66
N ALA A 3 -13.57 -24.32 -2.70
CA ALA A 3 -13.88 -23.27 -1.74
C ALA A 3 -15.34 -22.85 -1.93
N MET A 4 -16.24 -23.30 -1.05
CA MET A 4 -17.65 -22.89 -1.09
C MET A 4 -17.73 -21.38 -0.89
N SER A 5 -18.19 -20.67 -1.92
CA SER A 5 -18.46 -19.23 -1.83
C SER A 5 -19.53 -18.98 -0.75
N LYS A 6 -19.44 -17.85 -0.02
CA LYS A 6 -20.41 -17.49 1.04
C LYS A 6 -21.88 -17.40 0.54
N VAL A 7 -22.07 -17.27 -0.77
CA VAL A 7 -23.37 -17.22 -1.45
C VAL A 7 -24.04 -18.60 -1.46
N ASP A 8 -23.25 -19.67 -1.48
CA ASP A 8 -23.72 -21.06 -1.57
C ASP A 8 -24.50 -21.52 -0.30
N PRO A 9 -24.02 -21.25 0.94
CA PRO A 9 -24.80 -21.53 2.15
C PRO A 9 -26.13 -20.75 2.24
N PHE A 10 -26.16 -19.49 1.82
CA PHE A 10 -27.37 -18.66 1.90
C PHE A 10 -28.44 -19.14 0.91
N ALA A 11 -28.02 -19.55 -0.30
CA ALA A 11 -28.92 -20.15 -1.27
C ALA A 11 -29.47 -21.50 -0.80
N ALA A 12 -28.62 -22.35 -0.20
CA ALA A 12 -29.04 -23.63 0.37
C ALA A 12 -30.06 -23.46 1.51
N ILE A 13 -29.81 -22.56 2.45
CA ILE A 13 -30.74 -22.26 3.56
C ILE A 13 -32.12 -21.83 3.04
N ARG A 14 -32.18 -21.01 1.99
CA ARG A 14 -33.45 -20.58 1.40
C ARG A 14 -34.18 -21.73 0.70
N ARG A 15 -33.44 -22.64 0.05
CA ARG A 15 -34.01 -23.82 -0.61
C ARG A 15 -34.65 -24.75 0.44
N ASP A 16 -33.92 -25.01 1.51
CA ASP A 16 -34.33 -25.91 2.59
C ASP A 16 -35.46 -25.30 3.46
N SER A 17 -35.46 -23.97 3.62
CA SER A 17 -36.59 -23.27 4.24
C SER A 17 -37.87 -23.36 3.41
N ARG A 18 -37.78 -23.32 2.07
CA ARG A 18 -38.95 -23.53 1.20
C ARG A 18 -39.47 -24.97 1.25
N ALA A 19 -38.60 -25.93 1.55
CA ALA A 19 -38.95 -27.32 1.82
C ALA A 19 -39.63 -27.53 3.20
N GLY A 20 -39.93 -26.46 3.95
CA GLY A 20 -40.68 -26.53 5.21
C GLY A 20 -39.82 -26.77 6.46
N MET A 21 -38.49 -26.70 6.34
CA MET A 21 -37.62 -26.91 7.49
C MET A 21 -37.68 -25.73 8.47
N SER A 22 -37.73 -26.05 9.77
CA SER A 22 -37.67 -25.03 10.82
C SER A 22 -36.30 -24.36 10.89
N VAL A 23 -36.26 -23.11 11.38
CA VAL A 23 -35.01 -22.37 11.63
C VAL A 23 -34.01 -23.14 12.51
N ARG A 24 -34.51 -23.98 13.44
CA ARG A 24 -33.66 -24.82 14.30
C ARG A 24 -33.04 -25.99 13.53
N ALA A 25 -33.78 -26.60 12.61
CA ALA A 25 -33.27 -27.67 11.75
C ALA A 25 -32.21 -27.13 10.79
N LEU A 26 -32.49 -26.00 10.13
CA LEU A 26 -31.57 -25.32 9.20
C LEU A 26 -30.25 -24.95 9.88
N ALA A 27 -30.30 -24.43 11.12
CA ALA A 27 -29.09 -24.07 11.86
C ALA A 27 -28.18 -25.28 12.15
N ARG A 28 -28.77 -26.45 12.44
CA ARG A 28 -28.03 -27.69 12.69
C ARG A 28 -27.49 -28.30 11.40
N GLN A 29 -28.29 -28.34 10.35
CA GLN A 29 -27.94 -28.95 9.06
C GLN A 29 -26.83 -28.17 8.33
N HIS A 30 -26.91 -26.84 8.33
CA HIS A 30 -25.92 -26.00 7.67
C HIS A 30 -24.80 -25.51 8.61
N TRP A 31 -24.78 -25.96 9.88
CA TRP A 31 -23.75 -25.59 10.87
C TRP A 31 -23.59 -24.06 11.06
N VAL A 32 -24.71 -23.33 11.00
CA VAL A 32 -24.74 -21.87 11.12
C VAL A 32 -25.54 -21.42 12.33
N SER A 33 -25.23 -20.21 12.82
CA SER A 33 -26.03 -19.61 13.89
C SER A 33 -27.47 -19.34 13.42
N ARG A 34 -28.45 -19.46 14.34
CA ARG A 34 -29.85 -19.09 14.05
C ARG A 34 -29.97 -17.64 13.56
N ARG A 35 -29.06 -16.75 13.97
CA ARG A 35 -28.98 -15.35 13.48
C ARG A 35 -28.62 -15.31 11.98
N THR A 36 -27.68 -16.13 11.56
CA THR A 36 -27.29 -16.28 10.14
C THR A 36 -28.44 -16.84 9.31
N VAL A 37 -29.19 -17.82 9.82
CA VAL A 37 -30.38 -18.36 9.13
C VAL A 37 -31.42 -17.26 8.92
N ARG A 38 -31.75 -16.48 9.97
CA ARG A 38 -32.68 -15.35 9.83
C ARG A 38 -32.16 -14.31 8.83
N SER A 39 -30.87 -13.99 8.87
CA SER A 39 -30.24 -13.09 7.90
C SER A 39 -30.36 -13.61 6.46
N ALA A 40 -30.21 -14.92 6.23
CA ALA A 40 -30.34 -15.53 4.92
C ALA A 40 -31.78 -15.58 4.38
N LEU A 41 -32.77 -15.61 5.28
CA LEU A 41 -34.19 -15.49 4.95
C LEU A 41 -34.59 -14.05 4.65
N LEU A 42 -34.01 -13.08 5.37
CA LEU A 42 -34.27 -11.65 5.18
C LEU A 42 -33.60 -11.08 3.94
N SER A 43 -32.38 -11.52 3.61
CA SER A 43 -31.62 -11.02 2.46
C SER A 43 -31.04 -12.14 1.62
N ALA A 44 -31.15 -11.97 0.29
CA ALA A 44 -30.53 -12.85 -0.68
C ALA A 44 -28.99 -12.87 -0.54
N TRP A 45 -28.43 -11.70 -0.21
CA TRP A 45 -26.99 -11.44 -0.15
C TRP A 45 -26.53 -11.28 1.30
N PRO A 46 -25.46 -11.97 1.71
CA PRO A 46 -24.89 -11.76 3.03
C PRO A 46 -24.37 -10.33 3.12
N GLU A 47 -24.69 -9.62 4.20
CA GLU A 47 -24.10 -8.32 4.46
C GLU A 47 -22.56 -8.43 4.41
N PRO A 48 -21.88 -7.52 3.68
CA PRO A 48 -20.43 -7.50 3.67
C PRO A 48 -19.93 -7.25 5.09
N ARG A 49 -18.82 -7.89 5.45
CA ARG A 49 -18.22 -7.68 6.76
C ARG A 49 -17.83 -6.20 6.87
N LYS A 50 -18.23 -5.56 7.97
CA LYS A 50 -17.77 -4.19 8.26
C LYS A 50 -16.23 -4.17 8.21
N PRO A 51 -15.61 -3.26 7.44
CA PRO A 51 -14.16 -3.13 7.44
C PRO A 51 -13.72 -2.78 8.85
N LEU A 52 -12.59 -3.35 9.26
CA LEU A 52 -11.97 -2.94 10.53
C LEU A 52 -11.56 -1.48 10.41
N PRO A 53 -11.71 -0.67 11.48
CA PRO A 53 -11.15 0.66 11.48
C PRO A 53 -9.63 0.56 11.27
N PRO A 54 -9.02 1.52 10.55
CA PRO A 54 -7.58 1.55 10.40
C PRO A 54 -6.93 1.63 11.78
N ARG A 55 -5.90 0.80 12.01
CA ARG A 55 -5.16 0.84 13.27
C ARG A 55 -4.33 2.12 13.31
N PRO A 56 -4.33 2.87 14.43
CA PRO A 56 -3.46 4.03 14.55
C PRO A 56 -2.01 3.56 14.45
N SER A 57 -1.23 4.27 13.64
CA SER A 57 0.21 4.05 13.55
C SER A 57 0.93 4.97 14.54
N LYS A 58 2.08 4.55 15.09
CA LYS A 58 2.89 5.42 15.97
C LYS A 58 3.32 6.72 15.27
N LEU A 59 3.34 6.74 13.94
CA LEU A 59 3.63 7.95 13.16
C LEU A 59 2.50 8.98 13.25
N ASP A 60 1.26 8.57 13.59
CA ASP A 60 0.07 9.43 13.56
C ASP A 60 0.22 10.66 14.46
N GLU A 61 0.91 10.52 15.59
CA GLU A 61 1.22 11.59 16.54
C GLU A 61 2.12 12.68 15.93
N PHE A 62 3.03 12.28 15.02
CA PHE A 62 4.01 13.17 14.39
C PHE A 62 3.57 13.70 13.02
N LYS A 63 2.48 13.17 12.46
CA LYS A 63 1.88 13.68 11.21
C LYS A 63 1.66 15.20 11.20
N PRO A 64 1.06 15.84 12.22
CA PRO A 64 0.83 17.28 12.19
C PRO A 64 2.13 18.09 12.12
N VAL A 65 3.19 17.62 12.80
CA VAL A 65 4.52 18.25 12.77
C VAL A 65 5.11 18.16 11.36
N ILE A 66 5.08 16.97 10.76
CA ILE A 66 5.58 16.74 9.40
C ILE A 66 4.83 17.60 8.40
N ASP A 67 3.50 17.66 8.52
CA ASP A 67 2.64 18.47 7.67
C ASP A 67 2.97 19.97 7.78
N GLY A 68 3.26 20.48 8.98
CA GLY A 68 3.70 21.85 9.19
C GLY A 68 5.02 22.16 8.49
N ILE A 69 6.01 21.26 8.63
CA ILE A 69 7.32 21.40 7.96
C ILE A 69 7.14 21.37 6.43
N LEU A 70 6.34 20.45 5.90
CA LEU A 70 6.11 20.33 4.46
C LEU A 70 5.37 21.52 3.86
N ARG A 71 4.48 22.17 4.62
CA ARG A 71 3.84 23.41 4.19
C ARG A 71 4.82 24.57 4.14
N GLY A 72 5.64 24.75 5.19
CA GLY A 72 6.70 25.78 5.18
C GLY A 72 7.74 25.58 4.06
N ASP A 73 8.00 24.32 3.67
CA ASP A 73 8.87 23.99 2.54
C ASP A 73 8.31 24.41 1.15
N LEU A 74 7.02 24.73 1.03
CA LEU A 74 6.44 25.20 -0.23
C LEU A 74 6.98 26.58 -0.60
N ASP A 75 6.94 27.51 0.37
CA ASP A 75 7.36 28.90 0.24
C ASP A 75 8.89 29.05 0.26
N ALA A 76 9.58 28.07 0.83
CA ALA A 76 11.04 28.08 0.94
C ALA A 76 11.73 27.96 -0.44
N PRO A 77 12.83 28.71 -0.67
CA PRO A 77 13.68 28.55 -1.85
C PRO A 77 14.17 27.10 -1.99
N ARG A 78 14.39 26.64 -3.23
CA ARG A 78 14.68 25.21 -3.52
C ARG A 78 15.83 24.62 -2.69
N LYS A 79 16.85 25.42 -2.35
CA LYS A 79 18.02 25.01 -1.56
C LYS A 79 17.72 24.87 -0.05
N GLN A 80 16.68 25.53 0.44
CA GLN A 80 16.29 25.54 1.86
C GLN A 80 15.23 24.47 2.19
N ARG A 81 14.63 23.84 1.18
CA ARG A 81 13.64 22.78 1.36
C ARG A 81 14.24 21.59 2.11
N HIS A 82 13.54 21.10 3.13
CA HIS A 82 14.01 19.98 3.92
C HIS A 82 14.06 18.69 3.10
N THR A 83 15.11 17.91 3.29
CA THR A 83 15.17 16.53 2.81
C THR A 83 14.49 15.62 3.84
N VAL A 84 14.03 14.45 3.41
CA VAL A 84 13.41 13.47 4.32
C VAL A 84 14.33 13.13 5.50
N LYS A 85 15.65 13.07 5.25
CA LYS A 85 16.64 12.87 6.31
C LYS A 85 16.60 13.99 7.34
N ARG A 86 16.60 15.27 6.92
CA ARG A 86 16.53 16.40 7.85
C ARG A 86 15.22 16.46 8.63
N ILE A 87 14.09 16.08 8.00
CA ILE A 87 12.81 15.96 8.69
C ILE A 87 12.89 14.87 9.76
N TYR A 88 13.45 13.71 9.42
CA TYR A 88 13.63 12.61 10.37
C TYR A 88 14.53 13.00 11.54
N ASP A 89 15.72 13.54 11.25
CA ASP A 89 16.69 13.93 12.28
C ASP A 89 16.03 14.95 13.23
N ARG A 90 15.30 15.95 12.70
CA ARG A 90 14.55 16.91 13.51
C ARG A 90 13.43 16.29 14.37
N LEU A 91 12.71 15.28 13.86
CA LEU A 91 11.69 14.58 14.65
C LEU A 91 12.30 13.77 15.79
N VAL A 92 13.50 13.23 15.60
CA VAL A 92 14.24 12.53 16.65
C VAL A 92 14.71 13.54 17.71
N ASP A 93 15.28 14.66 17.28
CA ASP A 93 15.87 15.66 18.17
C ASP A 93 14.81 16.47 18.95
N ASP A 94 13.80 17.02 18.25
CA ASP A 94 12.79 17.91 18.86
C ASP A 94 11.67 17.15 19.56
N HIS A 95 11.34 15.94 19.07
CA HIS A 95 10.13 15.19 19.50
C HIS A 95 10.42 13.79 20.03
N CYS A 96 11.69 13.42 20.21
CA CYS A 96 12.11 12.12 20.75
C CYS A 96 11.45 10.92 20.05
N MET A 97 11.29 10.99 18.72
CA MET A 97 10.68 9.94 17.93
C MET A 97 11.62 8.72 17.79
N LEU A 98 11.61 7.82 18.77
CA LEU A 98 12.50 6.64 18.83
C LEU A 98 11.89 5.38 18.19
N ASP A 99 10.56 5.29 18.15
CA ASP A 99 9.84 4.06 17.79
C ASP A 99 9.48 3.94 16.30
N VAL A 100 9.82 4.94 15.49
CA VAL A 100 9.43 4.99 14.08
C VAL A 100 10.67 5.06 13.19
N SER A 101 10.77 4.14 12.24
CA SER A 101 11.91 4.12 11.32
C SER A 101 11.80 5.21 10.24
N SER A 102 12.96 5.67 9.76
CA SER A 102 13.07 6.64 8.66
C SER A 102 12.34 6.19 7.38
N ALA A 103 12.19 4.88 7.15
CA ALA A 103 11.46 4.35 6.00
C ALA A 103 9.95 4.67 6.08
N VAL A 104 9.35 4.62 7.26
CA VAL A 104 7.92 4.94 7.46
C VAL A 104 7.69 6.43 7.25
N VAL A 105 8.57 7.28 7.80
CA VAL A 105 8.54 8.74 7.56
C VAL A 105 8.70 9.04 6.06
N ARG A 106 9.63 8.37 5.39
CA ARG A 106 9.84 8.54 3.94
C ARG A 106 8.59 8.19 3.13
N ALA A 107 7.96 7.06 3.42
CA ALA A 107 6.73 6.64 2.75
C ALA A 107 5.63 7.68 2.96
N TYR A 108 5.44 8.14 4.20
CA TYR A 108 4.45 9.17 4.52
C TYR A 108 4.72 10.49 3.79
N VAL A 109 5.96 10.99 3.80
CA VAL A 109 6.32 12.23 3.10
C VAL A 109 6.11 12.11 1.59
N ALA A 110 6.45 10.96 0.99
CA ALA A 110 6.25 10.72 -0.44
C ALA A 110 4.77 10.80 -0.83
N ASP A 111 3.87 10.23 -0.02
CA ASP A 111 2.43 10.27 -0.24
C ASP A 111 1.81 11.65 0.08
N ARG A 112 2.36 12.35 1.06
CA ARG A 112 1.77 13.57 1.60
C ARG A 112 2.18 14.83 0.84
N LYS A 113 3.42 14.90 0.37
CA LYS A 113 3.96 16.04 -0.38
C LYS A 113 3.15 16.42 -1.65
N PRO A 114 2.69 15.49 -2.51
CA PRO A 114 1.84 15.86 -3.65
C PRO A 114 0.46 16.36 -3.20
N LYS A 115 -0.10 15.82 -2.11
CA LYS A 115 -1.39 16.24 -1.55
C LYS A 115 -1.32 17.68 -1.04
N ILE A 116 -0.30 18.01 -0.23
CA ILE A 116 -0.08 19.36 0.28
C ILE A 116 0.14 20.37 -0.86
N ARG A 117 0.85 19.96 -1.92
CA ARG A 117 1.01 20.81 -3.12
C ARG A 117 -0.29 21.07 -3.85
N ALA A 118 -1.12 20.03 -4.02
CA ALA A 118 -2.44 20.18 -4.62
C ALA A 118 -3.35 21.06 -3.75
N GLU A 119 -3.33 20.88 -2.42
CA GLU A 119 -4.04 21.73 -1.46
C GLU A 119 -3.61 23.20 -1.57
N ALA A 120 -2.32 23.47 -1.78
CA ALA A 120 -1.78 24.81 -1.96
C ALA A 120 -1.99 25.40 -3.37
N GLY A 121 -2.73 24.72 -4.26
CA GLY A 121 -2.94 25.17 -5.64
C GLY A 121 -1.70 25.08 -6.55
N LEU A 122 -0.59 24.56 -6.03
CA LEU A 122 0.64 24.25 -6.78
C LEU A 122 0.52 22.86 -7.41
N GLY A 123 -0.56 22.66 -8.17
CA GLY A 123 -0.89 21.42 -8.89
C GLY A 123 0.27 20.91 -9.76
N PRO A 124 0.24 19.64 -10.20
CA PRO A 124 1.44 18.95 -10.65
C PRO A 124 2.05 19.68 -11.84
N VAL A 125 3.29 20.15 -11.68
CA VAL A 125 4.18 20.30 -12.83
C VAL A 125 4.41 18.88 -13.31
N GLU A 126 3.61 18.42 -14.27
CA GLU A 126 4.00 17.30 -15.11
C GLU A 126 5.30 17.70 -15.77
N VAL A 127 6.42 17.39 -15.11
CA VAL A 127 7.71 17.38 -15.78
C VAL A 127 7.66 16.11 -16.63
N LEU A 128 7.04 16.23 -17.80
CA LEU A 128 7.10 15.27 -18.88
C LEU A 128 8.55 15.22 -19.38
N CYS A 129 9.46 14.67 -18.56
CA CYS A 129 10.71 14.17 -19.07
C CYS A 129 10.36 12.92 -19.89
N ARG A 130 10.10 13.13 -21.18
CA ARG A 130 10.02 12.09 -22.19
C ARG A 130 11.22 11.17 -22.00
N ARG A 131 11.02 9.98 -21.44
CA ARG A 131 12.06 8.96 -21.37
C ARG A 131 12.44 8.65 -22.81
N ARG A 132 13.62 9.08 -23.27
CA ARG A 132 14.25 8.56 -24.49
C ARG A 132 14.45 7.07 -24.27
N THR A 133 13.52 6.25 -24.75
CA THR A 133 13.75 4.82 -24.90
C THR A 133 14.72 4.62 -26.05
N GLY A 134 16.01 4.66 -25.73
CA GLY A 134 17.10 4.28 -26.63
C GLY A 134 17.86 3.12 -26.02
N ARG A 135 17.41 1.89 -26.25
CA ARG A 135 18.22 0.68 -25.99
C ARG A 135 18.45 -0.03 -27.32
N ALA A 136 19.41 0.46 -28.10
CA ALA A 136 20.03 -0.33 -29.15
C ALA A 136 21.03 -1.28 -28.50
N SER A 137 20.65 -2.55 -28.36
CA SER A 137 21.56 -3.62 -27.97
C SER A 137 22.45 -4.01 -29.14
N GLY A 138 23.58 -3.32 -29.30
CA GLY A 138 24.68 -3.75 -30.17
C GLY A 138 25.66 -4.62 -29.38
N ARG A 139 25.62 -5.94 -29.61
CA ARG A 139 26.65 -6.87 -29.10
C ARG A 139 27.97 -6.52 -29.79
N ARG A 140 28.96 -5.99 -29.05
CA ARG A 140 30.35 -5.99 -29.51
C ARG A 140 30.96 -7.35 -29.20
N SER A 141 31.12 -8.16 -30.23
CA SER A 141 31.95 -9.35 -30.23
C SER A 141 33.40 -8.93 -29.97
N ILE A 142 33.94 -9.30 -28.80
CA ILE A 142 35.39 -9.27 -28.56
C ILE A 142 35.95 -10.51 -29.24
N SER A 143 36.34 -10.38 -30.51
CA SER A 143 37.18 -11.38 -31.18
C SER A 143 38.59 -11.28 -30.61
N GLY A 144 39.11 -12.41 -30.15
CA GLY A 144 40.43 -12.52 -29.53
C GLY A 144 41.60 -12.24 -30.46
N ARG A 145 42.75 -11.97 -29.84
CA ARG A 145 44.12 -12.17 -30.33
C ARG A 145 45.01 -12.24 -29.08
N SER A 146 45.37 -13.46 -28.69
CA SER A 146 46.65 -14.13 -28.98
C SER A 146 47.72 -13.75 -27.94
N ARG A 147 47.89 -14.63 -26.95
CA ARG A 147 49.09 -14.70 -26.11
C ARG A 147 50.26 -15.08 -27.03
N SER A 148 51.19 -14.17 -27.25
CA SER A 148 52.50 -14.50 -27.83
C SER A 148 53.48 -14.76 -26.70
N THR A 149 53.80 -16.03 -26.50
CA THR A 149 54.99 -16.48 -25.76
C THR A 149 56.22 -16.37 -26.65
N CYS A 150 57.26 -15.69 -26.18
CA CYS A 150 58.70 -15.87 -26.48
C CYS A 150 59.44 -15.18 -25.32
N ALA A 151 60.14 -15.82 -24.38
CA ALA A 151 61.34 -16.67 -24.49
C ALA A 151 62.57 -15.95 -25.05
N ALA A 152 63.56 -15.76 -24.16
CA ALA A 152 65.02 -15.61 -24.33
C ALA A 152 65.57 -14.41 -25.14
N ASN A 153 66.40 -13.54 -24.54
CA ASN A 153 67.86 -13.74 -24.38
C ASN A 153 68.57 -12.47 -23.87
N ARG A 154 69.60 -12.70 -23.03
CA ARG A 154 70.65 -11.82 -22.46
C ARG A 154 70.36 -11.10 -21.14
#